data_AF-A0A949I4Z6-F1
#
_entry.id   AF-A0A949I4Z6-F1
#
_cell.length_a   1.000
_cell.length_b   1.000
_cell.length_c   1.000
_cell.angle_alpha   90.00
_cell.angle_beta   90.00
_cell.angle_gamma   90.00
#
_symmetry.space_group_name_H-M   'P 1'
#
loop_
_entity.id
_entity.type
_entity.pdbx_description
1 polymer ?
#
loop_
_entity_poly.entity_id
_entity_poly.type
_entity_poly.pdbx_seq_one_letter_code
_entity_poly.pdbx_strand_id
1 'polypeptide(L)'
;KVEAKGTKDFPEINGQKLYGELMMVMLVDKSGRLLKAEVVQSSGNRRLDRMAEAIAASASPFGAFNAEMRRQADQVEVVSRFKFARDETLKASLEAQQQQP
;
A
#
# COMPACT_ATOMS: atom_id res chain seq x y z
N LYS A 1 -8.40 -2.15 5.12
CA LYS A 1 -7.44 -1.59 6.11
C LYS A 1 -6.67 -0.39 5.54
N VAL A 2 -5.98 -0.53 4.39
CA VAL A 2 -5.30 0.59 3.72
C VAL A 2 -6.27 1.67 3.27
N GLU A 3 -7.36 1.30 2.57
CA GLU A 3 -8.37 2.25 2.07
C GLU A 3 -9.02 3.05 3.21
N ALA A 4 -9.51 2.37 4.24
CA ALA A 4 -10.10 3.01 5.42
C ALA A 4 -9.14 3.96 6.14
N LYS A 5 -7.83 3.63 6.17
CA LYS A 5 -6.83 4.47 6.81
C LYS A 5 -6.45 5.67 5.94
N GLY A 6 -6.23 5.47 4.64
CA GLY A 6 -5.90 6.55 3.73
C GLY A 6 -7.07 7.48 3.40
N THR A 7 -8.33 7.06 3.60
CA THR A 7 -9.48 7.98 3.59
C THR A 7 -9.54 8.86 4.85
N LYS A 8 -9.16 8.31 6.02
CA LYS A 8 -9.10 9.09 7.27
C LYS A 8 -7.94 10.08 7.29
N ASP A 9 -6.81 9.68 6.70
CA ASP A 9 -5.58 10.48 6.60
C ASP A 9 -5.36 10.97 5.16
N PHE A 10 -6.43 11.45 4.49
CA PHE A 10 -6.36 11.84 3.08
C PHE A 10 -5.25 12.89 2.88
N PRO A 11 -4.33 12.73 1.92
CA PRO A 11 -3.17 13.60 1.81
C PRO A 11 -3.56 15.05 1.53
N GLU A 12 -3.09 15.97 2.38
CA GLU A 12 -3.27 17.40 2.20
C GLU A 12 -2.02 18.21 2.55
N ILE A 13 -1.88 19.39 1.95
CA ILE A 13 -0.82 20.36 2.26
C ILE A 13 -1.48 21.71 2.44
N ASN A 14 -1.29 22.35 3.60
CA ASN A 14 -1.90 23.64 3.92
C ASN A 14 -3.43 23.64 3.70
N GLY A 15 -4.10 22.53 4.05
CA GLY A 15 -5.55 22.34 3.83
C GLY A 15 -5.95 22.06 2.37
N GLN A 16 -5.00 21.93 1.45
CA GLN A 16 -5.26 21.55 0.06
C GLN A 16 -5.00 20.07 -0.15
N LYS A 17 -6.05 19.33 -0.51
CA LYS A 17 -5.98 17.91 -0.84
C LYS A 17 -5.08 17.67 -2.05
N LEU A 18 -4.26 16.63 -1.97
CA LEU A 18 -3.44 16.15 -3.05
C LEU A 18 -4.14 15.01 -3.79
N TYR A 19 -4.00 15.01 -5.10
CA TYR A 19 -4.60 14.00 -5.97
C TYR A 19 -3.55 13.39 -6.87
N GLY A 20 -3.78 12.15 -7.28
CA GLY A 20 -2.88 11.42 -8.14
C GLY A 20 -3.04 9.92 -7.95
N GLU A 21 -2.21 9.20 -8.68
CA GLU A 21 -2.23 7.75 -8.68
C GLU A 21 -0.81 7.22 -8.73
N LEU A 22 -0.50 6.19 -7.95
CA LEU A 22 0.81 5.55 -7.95
C LEU A 22 0.67 4.03 -7.85
N MET A 23 1.74 3.33 -8.21
CA MET A 23 1.89 1.91 -7.93
C MET A 23 3.01 1.70 -6.92
N MET A 24 2.73 0.86 -5.93
CA MET A 24 3.65 0.50 -4.86
C MET A 24 3.82 -1.00 -4.79
N VAL A 25 5.05 -1.45 -4.58
CA VAL A 25 5.35 -2.83 -4.19
C VAL A 25 5.59 -2.86 -2.69
N MET A 26 4.90 -3.77 -2.01
CA MET A 26 5.04 -4.01 -0.58
C MET A 26 5.55 -5.43 -0.34
N LEU A 27 6.65 -5.57 0.39
CA LEU A 27 7.15 -6.86 0.85
C LEU A 27 6.57 -7.16 2.23
N VAL A 28 5.82 -8.24 2.35
CA VAL A 28 5.09 -8.61 3.58
C VAL A 28 5.53 -10.00 4.03
N ASP A 29 5.87 -10.15 5.31
CA ASP A 29 6.23 -11.47 5.87
C ASP A 29 4.98 -12.29 6.26
N LYS A 30 5.19 -13.57 6.55
CA LYS A 30 4.10 -14.51 6.93
C LYS A 30 3.28 -14.12 8.16
N SER A 31 3.78 -13.22 9.02
CA SER A 31 3.03 -12.67 10.15
C SER A 31 2.10 -11.52 9.75
N GLY A 32 2.21 -11.05 8.50
CA GLY A 32 1.49 -9.91 7.96
C GLY A 32 2.24 -8.59 8.16
N ARG A 33 3.49 -8.61 8.60
CA ARG A 33 4.27 -7.40 8.86
C ARG A 33 4.88 -6.88 7.56
N LEU A 34 4.73 -5.58 7.34
CA LEU A 34 5.42 -4.89 6.25
C LEU A 34 6.93 -4.84 6.52
N LEU A 35 7.72 -5.40 5.60
CA LEU A 35 9.18 -5.33 5.60
C LEU A 35 9.70 -4.15 4.79
N LYS A 36 9.08 -3.90 3.62
CA LYS A 36 9.45 -2.83 2.69
C LYS A 36 8.22 -2.32 1.95
N ALA A 37 8.16 -1.01 1.69
CA ALA A 37 7.23 -0.40 0.76
C ALA A 37 8.03 0.50 -0.19
N GLU A 38 7.78 0.37 -1.49
CA GLU A 38 8.50 1.10 -2.53
C GLU A 38 7.56 1.53 -3.65
N VAL A 39 7.57 2.83 -3.96
CA VAL A 39 6.83 3.36 -5.12
C VAL A 39 7.58 2.99 -6.41
N VAL A 40 6.98 2.11 -7.20
CA VAL A 40 7.52 1.63 -8.49
C VAL A 40 6.98 2.42 -9.69
N GLN A 41 5.83 3.08 -9.52
CA GLN A 41 5.34 4.09 -10.47
C GLN A 41 4.86 5.30 -9.69
N SER A 42 5.62 6.40 -9.78
CA SER A 42 5.34 7.65 -9.07
C SER A 42 4.05 8.32 -9.56
N SER A 43 3.38 9.04 -8.65
CA SER A 43 2.25 9.89 -9.00
C SER A 43 2.64 11.18 -9.72
N GLY A 44 3.93 11.43 -9.92
CA GLY A 44 4.48 12.73 -10.34
C GLY A 44 4.57 13.75 -9.21
N ASN A 45 4.12 13.42 -7.99
CA ASN A 45 4.23 14.27 -6.81
C ASN A 45 4.93 13.51 -5.67
N ARG A 46 6.21 13.81 -5.46
CA ARG A 46 7.05 13.17 -4.42
C ARG A 46 6.47 13.25 -3.00
N ARG A 47 5.66 14.27 -2.70
CA ARG A 47 5.00 14.37 -1.37
C ARG A 47 3.85 13.38 -1.25
N LEU A 48 3.08 13.20 -2.32
CA LEU A 48 2.01 12.21 -2.37
C LEU A 48 2.58 10.79 -2.28
N ASP A 49 3.68 10.52 -2.99
CA ASP A 49 4.39 9.24 -2.95
C ASP A 49 4.83 8.88 -1.52
N ARG A 50 5.53 9.79 -0.83
CA ARG A 50 5.96 9.58 0.57
C ARG A 50 4.78 9.41 1.54
N MET A 51 3.68 10.12 1.30
CA MET A 51 2.49 9.98 2.14
C MET A 51 1.87 8.59 1.96
N ALA A 52 1.81 8.07 0.73
CA ALA A 52 1.32 6.73 0.47
C ALA A 52 2.18 5.66 1.16
N GLU A 53 3.50 5.82 1.17
CA GLU A 53 4.42 4.91 1.88
C GLU A 53 4.14 4.92 3.39
N ALA A 54 3.92 6.10 3.97
CA ALA A 54 3.56 6.26 5.37
C ALA A 54 2.19 5.63 5.70
N ILE A 55 1.19 5.81 4.83
CA ILE A 55 -0.13 5.19 4.98
C ILE A 55 0.00 3.66 4.97
N ALA A 56 0.73 3.10 4.00
CA ALA A 56 0.99 1.66 3.92
C ALA A 56 1.68 1.13 5.19
N ALA A 57 2.75 1.79 5.64
CA ALA A 57 3.45 1.44 6.86
C ALA A 57 2.53 1.46 8.09
N SER A 58 1.69 2.49 8.19
CA SER A 58 0.75 2.65 9.31
C SER A 58 -0.43 1.67 9.30
N ALA A 59 -0.69 1.02 8.17
CA ALA A 59 -1.75 0.02 8.01
C ALA A 59 -1.27 -1.41 8.33
N SER A 60 0.06 -1.60 8.43
CA SER A 60 0.66 -2.83 8.94
C SER A 60 0.21 -3.13 10.38
N PRO A 61 -0.05 -4.39 10.75
CA PRO A 61 0.07 -5.59 9.92
C PRO A 61 -1.17 -5.87 9.04
N PHE A 62 -0.92 -6.48 7.88
CA PHE A 62 -1.88 -6.82 6.83
C PHE A 62 -2.62 -8.16 7.03
N GLY A 63 -2.59 -8.70 8.24
CA GLY A 63 -3.12 -10.03 8.54
C GLY A 63 -2.11 -11.12 8.22
N ALA A 64 -2.06 -12.15 9.06
CA ALA A 64 -1.09 -13.23 8.88
C ALA A 64 -1.47 -14.13 7.70
N PHE A 65 -0.46 -14.74 7.08
CA PHE A 65 -0.68 -15.70 5.99
C PHE A 65 -1.51 -16.88 6.47
N ASN A 66 -2.36 -17.41 5.59
CA ASN A 66 -3.09 -18.65 5.83
C ASN A 66 -2.13 -19.86 5.74
N ALA A 67 -2.62 -21.05 6.11
CA ALA A 67 -1.78 -22.25 6.16
C ALA A 67 -1.19 -22.65 4.79
N GLU A 68 -1.91 -22.38 3.71
CA GLU A 68 -1.48 -22.69 2.34
C GLU A 68 -0.34 -21.78 1.90
N MET A 69 -0.51 -20.46 2.05
CA MET A 69 0.51 -19.46 1.73
C MET A 69 1.81 -19.70 2.52
N ARG A 70 1.71 -20.04 3.81
CA ARG A 70 2.88 -20.34 4.66
C ARG A 70 3.69 -21.55 4.20
N ARG A 71 3.10 -22.47 3.44
CA ARG A 71 3.81 -23.62 2.86
C ARG A 71 4.57 -23.25 1.59
N GLN A 72 4.17 -22.16 0.93
CA GLN A 72 4.70 -21.74 -0.36
C GLN A 72 5.77 -20.66 -0.20
N ALA A 73 5.60 -19.73 0.75
CA ALA A 73 6.54 -18.63 0.95
C ALA A 73 6.53 -18.08 2.39
N ASP A 74 7.69 -17.60 2.83
CA ASP A 74 7.84 -16.84 4.07
C ASP A 74 7.55 -15.34 3.89
N GLN A 75 7.57 -14.85 2.64
CA GLN A 75 7.34 -13.46 2.27
C GLN A 75 6.59 -13.40 0.92
N VAL A 76 5.82 -12.34 0.68
CA VAL A 76 5.19 -12.07 -0.62
C VAL A 76 5.38 -10.61 -1.01
N GLU A 77 5.46 -10.38 -2.32
CA GLU A 77 5.36 -9.05 -2.90
C GLU A 77 3.91 -8.76 -3.26
N VAL A 78 3.42 -7.64 -2.76
CA VAL A 78 2.07 -7.16 -3.04
C VAL A 78 2.19 -5.90 -3.87
N VAL A 79 1.72 -5.98 -5.11
CA VAL A 79 1.61 -4.81 -5.97
C VAL A 79 0.29 -4.14 -5.63
N SER A 80 0.32 -2.85 -5.36
CA SER A 80 -0.86 -2.08 -5.00
C SER A 80 -0.93 -0.76 -5.75
N ARG A 81 -2.06 -0.55 -6.41
CA ARG A 81 -2.39 0.74 -7.03
C ARG A 81 -3.09 1.61 -6.01
N PHE A 82 -2.51 2.75 -5.67
CA PHE A 82 -3.11 3.75 -4.80
C PHE A 82 -3.69 4.86 -5.68
N LYS A 83 -5.00 5.11 -5.56
CA LYS A 83 -5.67 6.21 -6.25
C LYS A 83 -6.27 7.20 -5.27
N PHE A 84 -5.72 8.41 -5.24
CA PHE A 84 -6.21 9.55 -4.44
C PHE A 84 -7.16 10.38 -5.30
N ALA A 85 -8.45 10.07 -5.23
CA ALA A 85 -9.48 10.65 -6.09
C ALA A 85 -10.13 11.91 -5.49
N ARG A 86 -10.72 12.74 -6.36
CA ARG A 86 -11.39 14.00 -5.99
C ARG A 86 -12.71 13.82 -5.25
N ASP A 87 -13.27 12.62 -5.27
CA ASP A 87 -14.42 12.22 -4.45
C ASP A 87 -14.01 11.83 -3.02
N GLU A 88 -12.76 12.12 -2.64
CA GLU A 88 -12.18 11.84 -1.33
C GLU A 88 -12.03 10.36 -1.02
N THR A 89 -12.10 9.50 -2.05
CA THR A 89 -11.88 8.07 -1.88
C THR A 89 -10.43 7.70 -2.16
N LEU A 90 -9.82 6.92 -1.25
CA LEU A 90 -8.63 6.13 -1.57
C LEU A 90 -9.09 4.75 -2.04
N LYS A 91 -8.71 4.37 -3.26
CA LYS A 91 -8.87 2.99 -3.75
C LYS A 91 -7.51 2.32 -3.78
N ALA A 92 -7.42 1.15 -3.16
CA ALA A 92 -6.21 0.32 -3.13
C ALA A 92 -6.53 -1.08 -3.67
N SER A 93 -6.16 -1.33 -4.92
CA SER A 93 -6.26 -2.66 -5.51
C SER A 93 -5.00 -3.43 -5.17
N LEU A 94 -5.10 -4.44 -4.30
CA LEU A 94 -3.99 -5.31 -3.92
C LEU A 94 -3.97 -6.55 -4.80
N GLU A 95 -2.89 -6.74 -5.54
CA GLU A 95 -2.57 -7.99 -6.24
C GLU A 95 -1.33 -8.59 -5.58
N ALA A 96 -1.52 -9.69 -4.83
CA ALA A 96 -0.40 -10.43 -4.26
C ALA A 96 0.22 -11.29 -5.35
N GLN A 97 1.44 -10.95 -5.78
CA GLN A 97 2.23 -11.81 -6.65
C GLN A 97 3.02 -12.74 -5.73
N GLN A 98 2.57 -13.99 -5.65
CA GLN A 98 3.36 -15.04 -5.01
C GLN A 98 4.58 -15.27 -5.89
N GLN A 99 5.78 -15.03 -5.35
CA GLN A 99 7.01 -15.48 -5.99
C GLN A 99 6.91 -17.00 -6.09
N GLN A 100 6.67 -17.50 -7.30
CA GLN A 100 6.79 -18.92 -7.59
C GLN A 100 8.26 -19.32 -7.41
N PRO A 101 8.53 -20.50 -6.81
CA PRO A 101 9.88 -20.97 -6.56
C PRO A 101 10.69 -21.18 -7.86
#